data_AF-A0A9E5P3Z2-F1
#
_entry.id   AF-A0A9E5P3Z2-F1
#
_cell.length_a   1.000
_cell.length_b   1.000
_cell.length_c   1.000
_cell.angle_alpha   90.00
_cell.angle_beta   90.00
_cell.angle_gamma   90.00
#
_symmetry.space_group_name_H-M   'P 1'
#
loop_
_entity.id
_entity.type
_entity.pdbx_description
1 polymer ?
#
loop_
_entity_poly.entity_id
_entity_poly.type
_entity_poly.pdbx_seq_one_letter_code
_entity_poly.pdbx_strand_id
1 'polypeptide(L)' 'NRIGSVLITGDFFVTPPRVVYDLEGVLRGLPLDRLPGTLDCFFRDTDIEVLSVGKDDFLSSLQAAIDTQGAPHDGH' A
#
# COMPACT_ATOMS: atom_id res chain seq x y z
N ASN A 1 -1.65 -7.81 14.35
CA ASN A 1 -2.51 -7.64 13.16
C ASN A 1 -1.63 -7.74 11.91
N ARG A 2 -2.03 -8.53 10.89
CA ARG A 2 -1.22 -8.75 9.67
C ARG A 2 -2.08 -8.62 8.43
N ILE A 3 -1.49 -8.19 7.32
CA ILE A 3 -2.19 -8.07 6.03
C ILE A 3 -2.44 -9.48 5.48
N GLY A 4 -3.70 -9.89 5.38
CA GLY A 4 -4.05 -11.20 4.79
C GLY A 4 -3.98 -11.20 3.26
N SER A 5 -4.54 -10.16 2.66
CA SER A 5 -4.55 -9.89 1.23
C SER A 5 -4.57 -8.39 1.02
N VAL A 6 -3.86 -7.91 0.00
CA VAL A 6 -3.91 -6.52 -0.45
C VAL A 6 -4.19 -6.55 -1.95
N LEU A 7 -5.02 -5.62 -2.40
CA LEU A 7 -5.30 -5.37 -3.81
C LEU A 7 -5.22 -3.86 -3.99
N ILE A 8 -4.29 -3.41 -4.81
CA ILE A 8 -4.03 -2.00 -5.07
C ILE A 8 -4.59 -1.67 -6.45
N THR A 9 -5.72 -0.97 -6.47
CA THR A 9 -6.40 -0.56 -7.69
C THR A 9 -6.76 0.92 -7.63
N GLY A 10 -6.62 1.63 -8.75
CA GLY A 10 -6.88 3.06 -8.84
C GLY A 10 -6.29 3.65 -10.13
N ASP A 11 -6.39 4.96 -10.29
CA ASP A 11 -5.85 5.72 -11.42
C ASP A 11 -4.42 6.20 -11.17
N PHE A 12 -3.54 5.33 -10.66
CA PHE A 12 -2.13 5.68 -10.46
C PHE A 12 -1.29 5.30 -11.67
N PHE A 13 -0.33 6.16 -12.01
CA PHE A 13 0.67 5.92 -13.04
C PHE A 13 2.01 5.62 -12.37
N VAL A 14 2.46 4.37 -12.50
CA VAL A 14 3.76 3.92 -12.03
C VAL A 14 4.52 3.24 -13.16
N THR A 15 5.82 3.51 -13.23
CA THR A 15 6.73 2.83 -14.17
C THR A 15 7.88 2.20 -13.38
N PRO A 16 8.18 0.91 -13.60
CA PRO A 16 7.47 -0.04 -14.47
C PRO A 16 6.13 -0.54 -13.86
N PRO A 17 5.13 -0.93 -14.69
CA PRO A 17 3.79 -1.31 -14.20
C PRO A 17 3.78 -2.53 -13.28
N ARG A 18 4.82 -3.38 -13.35
CA ARG A 18 4.97 -4.54 -12.46
C ARG A 18 5.21 -4.18 -11.00
N VAL A 19 5.61 -2.94 -10.71
CA VAL A 19 5.90 -2.45 -9.35
C VAL A 19 4.71 -2.65 -8.43
N VAL A 20 3.48 -2.48 -8.93
CA VAL A 20 2.28 -2.66 -8.11
C VAL A 20 2.12 -4.10 -7.68
N TYR A 21 2.31 -5.06 -8.59
CA TYR A 21 2.27 -6.48 -8.25
C TYR A 21 3.36 -6.87 -7.25
N ASP A 22 4.56 -6.30 -7.39
CA ASP A 22 5.66 -6.55 -6.46
C ASP A 22 5.33 -6.00 -5.07
N LEU A 23 4.79 -4.78 -5.01
CA LEU A 23 4.32 -4.14 -3.78
C LEU A 23 3.22 -4.97 -3.10
N GLU A 24 2.23 -5.44 -3.85
CA GLU A 24 1.18 -6.31 -3.31
C GLU A 24 1.75 -7.60 -2.71
N GLY A 25 2.75 -8.18 -3.37
CA GLY A 25 3.48 -9.36 -2.89
C GLY A 25 4.21 -9.10 -1.57
N VAL A 26 4.93 -7.99 -1.47
CA VAL A 26 5.69 -7.58 -0.28
C VAL A 26 4.78 -7.28 0.91
N LEU A 27 3.64 -6.64 0.66
CA LEU A 27 2.68 -6.29 1.70
C LEU A 27 1.90 -7.50 2.21
N ARG A 28 1.73 -8.54 1.38
CA ARG A 28 0.99 -9.75 1.78
C ARG A 28 1.70 -10.49 2.91
N GLY A 29 1.01 -10.66 4.03
CA GLY A 29 1.56 -11.29 5.24
C GLY A 29 2.38 -10.34 6.12
N LEU A 30 2.57 -9.08 5.71
CA LEU A 30 3.31 -8.09 6.47
C LEU A 30 2.54 -7.70 7.76
N PRO A 31 3.21 -7.63 8.92
CA PRO A 31 2.61 -7.05 10.12
C PRO A 31 2.40 -5.54 9.93
N LEU A 32 1.24 -5.03 10.33
CA LEU A 32 0.87 -3.62 10.12
C LEU A 32 1.87 -2.62 10.71
N ASP A 33 2.49 -2.98 11.83
CA ASP A 33 3.52 -2.17 12.50
C ASP A 33 4.76 -1.94 11.60
N ARG A 34 5.05 -2.87 10.69
CA ARG A 34 6.17 -2.76 9.73
C ARG A 34 5.80 -2.09 8.42
N LEU A 35 4.52 -1.82 8.17
CA LEU A 35 4.03 -1.21 6.93
C LEU A 35 4.82 0.04 6.51
N PRO A 36 5.00 1.08 7.37
CA PRO A 36 5.69 2.30 6.97
C PRO A 36 7.16 2.04 6.62
N GLY A 37 7.86 1.20 7.40
CA GLY A 37 9.27 0.87 7.14
C GLY A 37 9.47 0.04 5.87
N THR A 38 8.55 -0.88 5.58
CA THR A 38 8.59 -1.70 4.36
C THR A 38 8.30 -0.86 3.13
N LEU A 39 7.32 0.05 3.18
CA LEU A 39 7.05 0.99 2.08
C LEU A 39 8.27 1.88 1.81
N ASP A 40 8.86 2.48 2.85
CA ASP A 40 10.06 3.32 2.66
C ASP A 40 11.21 2.54 2.03
N CYS A 41 11.45 1.30 2.50
CA CYS A 41 12.49 0.46 1.94
C CYS A 41 12.20 0.04 0.49
N PHE A 42 10.95 -0.27 0.15
CA PHE A 42 10.54 -0.65 -1.19
C PHE A 42 10.73 0.50 -2.20
N PHE A 43 10.26 1.71 -1.87
CA PHE A 43 10.43 2.88 -2.73
C PHE A 43 11.88 3.36 -2.83
N ARG A 44 12.73 3.03 -1.85
CA ARG A 44 14.17 3.33 -1.90
C ARG A 44 14.96 2.33 -2.73
N ASP A 45 14.63 1.05 -2.63
CA ASP A 45 15.33 -0.05 -3.30
C ASP A 45 14.87 -0.24 -4.75
N THR A 46 13.61 0.11 -5.02
CA THR A 46 13.01 0.00 -6.34
C THR A 46 13.10 1.33 -7.07
N ASP A 47 13.65 1.30 -8.29
CA ASP A 47 13.58 2.44 -9.21
C ASP A 47 12.14 2.57 -9.73
N ILE A 48 11.34 3.38 -9.04
CA ILE A 48 9.93 3.62 -9.35
C ILE A 48 9.79 5.06 -9.81
N GLU A 49 9.36 5.25 -11.05
CA GLU A 49 8.87 6.54 -11.50
C GLU A 49 7.37 6.63 -11.21
N VAL A 50 7.04 7.42 -10.20
CA VAL A 50 5.67 7.74 -9.79
C VAL A 50 5.27 9.09 -10.40
N LEU A 51 4.26 9.07 -11.28
CA LEU A 51 3.82 10.26 -12.01
C LEU A 51 2.62 10.96 -11.35
N SER A 52 1.81 10.24 -10.57
CA SER A 52 0.57 10.77 -9.96
C SER A 52 0.56 10.77 -8.43
N VAL A 53 1.17 9.77 -7.78
CA VAL A 53 1.00 9.53 -6.33
C VAL A 53 2.34 9.18 -5.69
N GLY A 54 2.66 9.82 -4.56
CA GLY A 54 3.90 9.58 -3.84
C GLY A 54 3.81 8.43 -2.85
N LYS A 55 4.94 8.08 -2.22
CA LYS A 55 4.99 7.07 -1.15
C LYS A 55 4.04 7.40 0.02
N ASP A 56 3.93 8.68 0.35
CA ASP A 56 3.12 9.17 1.48
C ASP A 56 1.62 9.03 1.18
N ASP A 57 1.20 9.22 -0.07
CA ASP A 57 -0.17 8.96 -0.51
C ASP A 57 -0.53 7.48 -0.36
N PHE A 58 0.35 6.58 -0.84
CA PHE A 58 0.16 5.13 -0.66
C PHE A 58 0.03 4.74 0.81
N LEU A 59 0.91 5.26 1.66
CA LEU A 59 0.87 4.98 3.10
C LEU A 59 -0.44 5.48 3.71
N SER A 60 -0.84 6.70 3.40
CA SER A 60 -2.08 7.30 3.90
C SER A 60 -3.31 6.50 3.47
N SER A 61 -3.42 6.13 2.19
CA SER A 61 -4.53 5.31 1.68
C SER A 61 -4.59 3.93 2.32
N LEU A 62 -3.44 3.27 2.52
CA LEU A 62 -3.36 1.97 3.19
C LEU A 62 -3.76 2.09 4.67
N GLN A 63 -3.28 3.12 5.37
CA GLN A 63 -3.64 3.36 6.77
C GLN A 63 -5.14 3.61 6.93
N ALA A 64 -5.74 4.41 6.05
CA ALA A 64 -7.18 4.67 6.03
C ALA A 64 -7.99 3.40 5.74
N ALA A 65 -7.53 2.56 4.80
CA ALA A 65 -8.16 1.28 4.49
C ALA A 65 -8.11 0.29 5.68
N ILE A 66 -7.03 0.30 6.46
CA ILE A 66 -6.91 -0.52 7.66
C ILE A 66 -7.84 -0.01 8.77
N ASP A 67 -7.91 1.31 8.96
CA ASP A 67 -8.75 1.93 9.98
C ASP A 67 -10.24 1.67 9.71
N THR A 68 -10.68 1.80 8.45
CA THR A 68 -12.07 1.49 8.08
C THR A 68 -12.43 0.00 8.24
N GLN A 69 -11.48 -0.92 8.09
CA GLN A 69 -11.69 -2.34 8.38
C GLN A 69 -11.79 -2.66 9.89
N GLY A 70 -11.42 -1.72 10.75
CA GLY A 70 -11.58 -1.79 12.21
C GLY A 70 -12.83 -1.08 12.74
N ALA A 71 -13.50 -0.26 11.93
CA ALA A 71 -14.75 0.39 12.28
C ALA A 71 -15.94 -0.49 11.88
N PRO A 72 -16.91 -0.78 12.78
CA PRO A 72 -18.17 -1.35 12.35
C PRO A 72 -18.82 -0.34 11.38
N HIS A 73 -19.05 -0.80 10.15
CA HIS A 73 -19.90 -0.12 9.18
C HIS A 73 -21.33 -0.12 9.75
N ASP A 74 -21.65 0.84 10.62
CA ASP A 74 -23.02 1.17 10.97
C ASP A 74 -23.61 1.96 9.79
N GLY A 75 -24.69 1.41 9.24
CA GLY A 75 -25.19 1.72 7.92
C GLY A 75 -25.71 3.15 7.74
N HIS A 76 -25.84 3.51 6.47
CA HIS A 76 -26.83 4.49 6.04
C HIS A 76 -27.74 3.85 5.00
#